data_AF-A0A6C0KLJ3-F1
#
_entry.id   AF-A0A6C0KLJ3-F1
#
_cell.length_a   1.000
_cell.length_b   1.000
_cell.length_c   1.000
_cell.angle_alpha   90.00
_cell.angle_beta   90.00
_cell.angle_gamma   90.00
#
_symmetry.space_group_name_H-M   'P 1'
#
loop_
_entity.id
_entity.type
_entity.pdbx_description
1 polymer ?
#
loop_
_entity_poly.entity_id
_entity_poly.type
_entity_poly.pdbx_seq_one_letter_code
_entity_poly.pdbx_strand_id
1 'polypeptide(L)'
;MEVQNEELLILSDITNDKQYNTMTNEIDSFYSKLKNFYLKIETIHVRNIHLKYLYKFGTYLNSLKYKNPQYLQGTIIHVYDDLNFNLLSTLFTFISSPIAKVSVFYFDGGYTQPTADRNRTIKKLKYYFPR
;
A
#
# COMPACT_ATOMS: atom_id res chain seq x y z
N MET A 1 -9.39 21.07 11.64
CA MET A 1 -8.82 19.93 10.89
C MET A 1 -8.27 18.96 11.93
N GLU A 2 -8.97 17.87 12.20
CA GLU A 2 -8.42 16.83 13.07
C GLU A 2 -7.14 16.29 12.47
N VAL A 3 -6.09 16.17 13.28
CA VAL A 3 -4.85 15.50 12.89
C VAL A 3 -5.21 14.06 12.60
N GLN A 4 -5.30 13.71 11.31
CA GLN A 4 -5.52 12.33 10.90
C GLN A 4 -4.31 11.52 11.34
N ASN A 5 -4.54 10.47 12.14
CA ASN A 5 -3.47 9.56 12.56
C ASN A 5 -2.98 8.78 11.32
N GLU A 6 -1.82 9.14 10.80
CA GLU A 6 -1.21 8.54 9.61
C GLU A 6 -0.10 7.57 10.03
N GLU A 7 -0.21 6.33 9.55
CA GLU A 7 0.80 5.30 9.74
C GLU A 7 1.54 5.10 8.42
N LEU A 8 2.87 5.24 8.44
CA LEU A 8 3.72 5.15 7.25
C LEU A 8 4.32 3.75 7.13
N LEU A 9 4.16 3.13 5.97
CA LEU A 9 4.79 1.87 5.58
C LEU A 9 5.71 2.12 4.38
N ILE A 10 7.01 1.97 4.58
CA ILE A 10 8.01 2.06 3.50
C ILE A 10 8.26 0.66 2.96
N LEU A 11 7.78 0.39 1.74
CA LEU A 11 7.93 -0.92 1.12
C LEU A 11 9.30 -1.09 0.47
N SER A 12 9.79 -2.31 0.60
CA SER A 12 10.95 -2.85 -0.11
C SER A 12 10.53 -4.09 -0.89
N ASP A 13 11.47 -4.70 -1.62
CA ASP A 13 11.23 -5.92 -2.38
C ASP A 13 10.57 -7.04 -1.55
N ILE A 14 9.67 -7.77 -2.20
CA ILE A 14 8.96 -8.91 -1.59
C ILE A 14 9.21 -10.14 -2.46
N THR A 15 10.35 -10.79 -2.23
CA THR A 15 10.82 -11.96 -2.97
C THR A 15 10.90 -13.23 -2.12
N ASN A 16 10.78 -13.09 -0.79
CA ASN A 16 10.77 -14.20 0.17
C ASN A 16 9.79 -14.01 1.34
N ASP A 17 9.57 -15.07 2.12
CA ASP A 17 8.57 -15.08 3.20
C ASP A 17 8.95 -14.15 4.36
N LYS A 18 10.24 -13.94 4.60
CA LYS A 18 10.70 -13.02 5.65
C LYS A 18 10.23 -11.60 5.33
N GLN A 19 10.47 -11.11 4.11
CA GLN A 19 10.04 -9.78 3.68
C GLN A 19 8.52 -9.63 3.71
N TYR A 20 7.81 -10.65 3.22
CA TYR A 20 6.35 -10.67 3.27
C TYR A 20 5.82 -10.57 4.71
N ASN A 21 6.36 -11.40 5.62
CA ASN A 21 5.95 -11.43 7.02
C ASN A 21 6.29 -10.10 7.73
N THR A 22 7.45 -9.50 7.43
CA THR A 22 7.80 -8.17 7.97
C THR A 22 6.74 -7.14 7.59
N MET A 23 6.37 -7.05 6.31
CA MET A 23 5.35 -6.11 5.85
C MET A 23 3.98 -6.34 6.53
N THR A 24 3.51 -7.59 6.59
CA THR A 24 2.19 -7.87 7.19
C THR A 24 2.18 -7.65 8.70
N ASN A 25 3.25 -8.00 9.39
CA ASN A 25 3.39 -7.77 10.83
C ASN A 25 3.38 -6.27 11.16
N GLU A 26 3.98 -5.44 10.31
CA GLU A 26 3.96 -3.99 10.47
C GLU A 26 2.54 -3.43 10.34
N ILE A 27 1.77 -3.89 9.34
CA ILE A 27 0.34 -3.53 9.21
C ILE A 27 -0.46 -4.00 10.44
N ASP A 28 -0.23 -5.23 10.90
CA ASP A 28 -0.89 -5.75 12.10
C ASP A 28 -0.54 -4.94 13.37
N SER A 29 0.68 -4.40 13.44
CA SER A 29 1.09 -3.53 14.54
C SER A 29 0.28 -2.24 14.59
N PHE A 30 -0.12 -1.69 13.44
CA PHE A 30 -0.98 -0.50 13.38
C PHE A 30 -2.38 -0.79 13.92
N TYR A 31 -2.97 -1.94 13.56
CA TYR A 31 -4.25 -2.39 14.11
C TYR A 31 -4.18 -2.61 15.62
N SER A 32 -3.03 -3.07 16.12
CA SER A 32 -2.83 -3.37 17.54
C SER A 32 -2.85 -2.12 18.43
N LYS A 33 -2.75 -0.92 17.85
CA LYS A 33 -2.90 0.37 18.57
C LYS A 33 -4.35 0.69 18.95
N LEU A 34 -5.33 -0.07 18.42
CA LEU A 34 -6.76 0.09 18.69
C LEU A 34 -7.30 1.51 18.45
N LYS A 35 -6.80 2.18 17.41
CA LYS A 35 -7.17 3.54 17.02
C LYS A 35 -7.38 3.63 15.53
N ASN A 36 -8.30 4.49 15.11
CA ASN A 36 -8.52 4.78 13.69
C ASN A 36 -7.23 5.36 13.07
N PHE A 37 -6.91 4.91 11.86
CA PHE A 37 -5.72 5.37 11.15
C PHE A 37 -5.90 5.38 9.64
N TYR A 38 -5.07 6.17 8.97
CA TYR A 38 -4.84 6.13 7.53
C TYR A 38 -3.48 5.50 7.27
N LEU A 39 -3.42 4.56 6.33
CA LEU A 39 -2.17 3.92 5.95
C LEU A 39 -1.57 4.65 4.75
N LYS A 40 -0.33 5.11 4.87
CA LYS A 40 0.44 5.64 3.76
C LYS A 40 1.53 4.66 3.36
N ILE A 41 1.58 4.30 2.09
CA ILE A 41 2.52 3.32 1.55
C ILE A 41 3.45 4.01 0.56
N GLU A 42 4.76 3.87 0.76
CA GLU A 42 5.80 4.39 -0.12
C GLU A 42 6.50 3.23 -0.85
N THR A 43 6.42 3.17 -2.19
CA THR A 43 7.03 2.07 -2.97
C THR A 43 8.39 2.41 -3.56
N ILE A 44 9.05 3.47 -3.09
CA ILE A 44 10.27 4.01 -3.73
C ILE A 44 11.44 3.01 -3.77
N HIS A 45 11.47 2.04 -2.85
CA HIS A 45 12.50 1.00 -2.78
C HIS A 45 12.03 -0.36 -3.31
N VAL A 46 10.84 -0.44 -3.92
CA VAL A 46 10.32 -1.67 -4.49
C VAL A 46 10.78 -1.79 -5.94
N ARG A 47 11.53 -2.82 -6.26
CA ARG A 47 12.00 -3.19 -7.61
C ARG A 47 11.43 -4.54 -8.04
N ASN A 48 11.19 -5.44 -7.09
CA ASN A 48 10.75 -6.79 -7.38
C ASN A 48 9.75 -7.29 -6.34
N ILE A 49 8.59 -7.74 -6.82
CA ILE A 49 7.59 -8.46 -6.05
C ILE A 49 7.30 -9.76 -6.79
N HIS A 50 7.56 -10.90 -6.16
CA HIS A 50 7.16 -12.18 -6.75
C HIS A 50 5.64 -12.31 -6.74
N LEU A 51 5.06 -12.72 -7.86
CA LEU A 51 3.60 -12.81 -8.03
C LEU A 51 2.91 -13.66 -6.94
N LYS A 52 3.57 -14.71 -6.44
CA LYS A 52 3.06 -15.50 -5.31
C LYS A 52 2.75 -14.65 -4.07
N TYR A 53 3.55 -13.61 -3.80
CA TYR A 53 3.34 -12.71 -2.66
C TYR A 53 2.25 -11.68 -2.92
N LEU A 54 2.00 -11.30 -4.18
CA LEU A 54 0.84 -10.50 -4.53
C LEU A 54 -0.46 -11.25 -4.17
N TYR A 55 -0.55 -12.54 -4.51
CA TYR A 55 -1.69 -13.38 -4.14
C TYR A 55 -1.80 -13.59 -2.63
N LYS A 56 -0.69 -13.92 -1.94
CA LYS A 56 -0.70 -14.04 -0.46
C LYS A 56 -1.18 -12.74 0.18
N PHE A 57 -0.73 -11.59 -0.33
CA PHE A 57 -1.15 -10.29 0.18
C PHE A 57 -2.64 -10.02 -0.06
N GLY A 58 -3.19 -10.41 -1.22
CA GLY A 58 -4.63 -10.35 -1.46
C GLY A 58 -5.44 -11.18 -0.45
N THR A 59 -4.98 -12.39 -0.13
CA THR A 59 -5.59 -13.22 0.93
C THR A 59 -5.49 -12.57 2.30
N TYR A 60 -4.35 -11.96 2.62
CA TYR A 60 -4.16 -11.20 3.86
C TYR A 60 -5.09 -9.97 3.95
N LEU A 61 -5.23 -9.19 2.88
CA LEU A 61 -6.18 -8.08 2.85
C LEU A 61 -7.62 -8.54 3.06
N ASN A 62 -7.98 -9.71 2.51
CA ASN A 62 -9.28 -10.32 2.76
C ASN A 62 -9.44 -10.76 4.22
N SER A 63 -8.39 -11.27 4.87
CA SER A 63 -8.47 -11.63 6.31
C SER A 63 -8.65 -10.40 7.19
N LEU A 64 -8.01 -9.28 6.85
CA LEU A 64 -8.16 -8.01 7.57
C LEU A 64 -9.58 -7.43 7.53
N LYS A 65 -10.38 -7.74 6.49
CA LYS A 65 -11.79 -7.33 6.43
C LYS A 65 -12.64 -7.89 7.56
N TYR A 66 -12.25 -9.05 8.09
CA TYR A 66 -12.97 -9.70 9.18
C TYR A 66 -12.52 -9.21 10.57
N LYS A 67 -11.53 -8.29 10.66
CA LYS A 67 -11.18 -7.66 11.94
C LYS A 67 -12.26 -6.68 12.37
N ASN A 68 -12.73 -6.84 13.61
CA ASN A 68 -13.69 -5.95 14.26
C ASN A 68 -13.11 -5.48 15.61
N PRO A 69 -13.03 -4.16 15.88
CA PRO A 69 -13.46 -3.06 15.03
C PRO A 69 -12.56 -2.86 13.80
N GLN A 70 -13.11 -2.29 12.73
CA GLN A 70 -12.32 -1.89 11.57
C GLN A 70 -11.71 -0.50 11.79
N TYR A 71 -10.41 -0.45 12.07
CA TYR A 71 -9.69 0.79 12.38
C TYR A 71 -9.13 1.52 11.15
N LEU A 72 -8.85 0.82 10.05
CA LEU A 72 -8.31 1.43 8.84
C LEU A 72 -9.40 2.27 8.13
N GLN A 73 -9.16 3.58 8.02
CA GLN A 73 -10.10 4.53 7.41
C GLN A 73 -9.82 4.78 5.92
N GLY A 74 -8.59 4.53 5.48
CA GLY A 74 -8.19 4.70 4.09
C GLY A 74 -6.71 4.42 3.87
N THR A 75 -6.33 4.26 2.61
CA THR A 75 -4.94 4.02 2.22
C THR A 75 -4.52 4.99 1.12
N ILE A 76 -3.33 5.54 1.24
CA ILE A 76 -2.65 6.32 0.23
C ILE A 76 -1.42 5.53 -0.22
N ILE A 77 -1.24 5.33 -1.52
CA ILE A 77 -0.09 4.61 -2.06
C ILE A 77 0.63 5.50 -3.06
N HIS A 78 1.90 5.76 -2.80
CA HIS A 78 2.78 6.49 -3.68
C HIS A 78 3.62 5.52 -4.51
N VAL A 79 3.50 5.65 -5.83
CA VAL A 79 4.07 4.74 -6.81
C VAL A 79 4.96 5.50 -7.76
N TYR A 80 6.09 4.89 -8.12
CA TYR A 80 7.16 5.55 -8.85
C TYR A 80 7.59 4.83 -10.13
N ASP A 81 6.95 3.71 -10.47
CA ASP A 81 7.15 3.02 -11.75
C ASP A 81 5.86 2.38 -12.27
N ASP A 82 5.89 1.93 -13.52
CA ASP A 82 4.77 1.24 -14.14
C ASP A 82 4.56 -0.17 -13.58
N LEU A 83 5.63 -0.84 -13.14
CA LEU A 83 5.56 -2.22 -12.63
C LEU A 83 4.66 -2.30 -11.39
N ASN A 84 4.97 -1.51 -10.35
CA ASN A 84 4.20 -1.44 -9.12
C ASN A 84 2.80 -0.87 -9.36
N PHE A 85 2.66 0.10 -10.26
CA PHE A 85 1.35 0.63 -10.62
C PHE A 85 0.44 -0.47 -11.20
N ASN A 86 1.00 -1.29 -12.09
CA ASN A 86 0.31 -2.43 -12.69
C ASN A 86 0.04 -3.54 -11.67
N LEU A 87 0.97 -3.85 -10.77
CA LEU A 87 0.77 -4.83 -9.70
C LEU A 87 -0.37 -4.43 -8.76
N LEU A 88 -0.44 -3.16 -8.35
CA LEU A 88 -1.55 -2.64 -7.54
C LEU A 88 -2.87 -2.68 -8.31
N SER A 89 -2.84 -2.39 -9.62
CA SER A 89 -4.01 -2.55 -10.47
C SER A 89 -4.49 -4.00 -10.51
N THR A 90 -3.57 -4.95 -10.65
CA THR A 90 -3.90 -6.39 -10.61
C THR A 90 -4.49 -6.79 -9.27
N LEU A 91 -3.85 -6.36 -8.17
CA LEU A 91 -4.30 -6.65 -6.81
C LEU A 91 -5.74 -6.19 -6.58
N PHE A 92 -6.01 -4.91 -6.79
CA PHE A 92 -7.31 -4.31 -6.43
C PHE A 92 -8.42 -4.51 -7.46
N THR A 93 -8.08 -4.90 -8.69
CA THR A 93 -9.09 -5.18 -9.73
C THR A 93 -9.49 -6.65 -9.73
N PHE A 94 -8.53 -7.57 -9.54
CA PHE A 94 -8.76 -9.00 -9.79
C PHE A 94 -8.56 -9.90 -8.57
N ILE A 95 -7.71 -9.52 -7.60
CA ILE A 95 -7.33 -10.43 -6.50
C ILE A 95 -8.12 -10.13 -5.21
N SER A 96 -8.21 -8.87 -4.81
CA SER A 96 -8.88 -8.48 -3.57
C SER A 96 -9.49 -7.08 -3.67
N SER A 97 -10.74 -6.92 -3.26
CA SER A 97 -11.31 -5.59 -3.02
C SER A 97 -10.63 -4.96 -1.81
N PRO A 98 -10.36 -3.64 -1.80
CA PRO A 98 -9.81 -2.98 -0.62
C PRO A 98 -10.79 -2.98 0.56
N ILE A 99 -10.25 -2.79 1.77
CA ILE A 99 -10.99 -2.72 3.04
C ILE A 99 -11.61 -1.32 3.23
N ALA A 100 -10.86 -0.28 2.86
CA ALA A 100 -11.26 1.12 2.87
C ALA A 100 -10.83 1.79 1.54
N LYS A 101 -11.16 3.05 1.32
CA LYS A 101 -10.76 3.76 0.08
C LYS A 101 -9.24 3.73 -0.10
N VAL A 102 -8.76 3.28 -1.26
CA VAL A 102 -7.34 3.34 -1.65
C VAL A 102 -7.16 4.42 -2.71
N SER A 103 -6.22 5.33 -2.47
CA SER A 103 -5.82 6.38 -3.41
C SER A 103 -4.39 6.14 -3.87
N VAL A 104 -4.20 5.83 -5.15
CA VAL A 104 -2.89 5.57 -5.75
C VAL A 104 -2.43 6.81 -6.52
N PHE A 105 -1.30 7.37 -6.09
CA PHE A 105 -0.62 8.49 -6.72
C PHE A 105 0.59 7.93 -7.47
N TYR A 106 0.53 7.96 -8.79
CA TYR A 106 1.64 7.57 -9.65
C TYR A 106 2.41 8.82 -10.07
N PHE A 107 3.67 8.90 -9.65
CA PHE A 107 4.57 10.02 -9.89
C PHE A 107 5.44 9.81 -11.12
N ASP A 108 5.77 10.91 -11.79
CA ASP A 108 6.74 10.90 -12.88
C ASP A 108 8.20 10.83 -12.36
N GLY A 109 9.14 10.44 -13.22
CA GLY A 109 10.59 10.52 -12.93
C GLY A 109 11.26 9.27 -12.33
N GLY A 110 10.52 8.18 -12.13
CA GLY A 110 11.11 6.89 -11.79
C GLY A 110 11.78 6.84 -10.41
N TYR A 111 12.68 5.87 -10.25
CA TYR A 111 13.48 5.66 -9.05
C TYR A 111 14.80 6.42 -9.00
N THR A 112 15.19 7.02 -10.12
CA THR A 112 16.49 7.64 -10.31
C THR A 112 16.49 9.12 -9.93
N GLN A 113 15.32 9.73 -9.73
CA GLN A 113 15.25 11.09 -9.20
C GLN A 113 15.60 11.13 -7.71
N PRO A 114 16.47 12.05 -7.27
CA PRO A 114 16.79 12.23 -5.86
C PRO A 114 15.52 12.45 -5.04
N THR A 115 15.41 11.80 -3.89
CA THR A 115 14.31 12.00 -2.91
C THR A 115 14.21 13.44 -2.38
N ALA A 116 15.25 14.25 -2.59
CA ALA A 116 15.30 15.65 -2.20
C ALA A 116 14.42 16.55 -3.09
N ASP A 117 14.06 16.13 -4.31
CA ASP A 117 13.11 16.86 -5.15
C ASP A 117 11.67 16.54 -4.69
N ARG A 118 11.18 17.33 -3.74
CA ARG A 118 9.82 17.25 -3.19
C ARG A 118 8.72 17.60 -4.21
N ASN A 119 9.09 17.97 -5.43
CA ASN A 119 8.19 18.42 -6.49
C ASN A 119 8.00 17.36 -7.58
N ARG A 120 7.87 16.08 -7.20
CA ARG A 120 7.45 15.05 -8.16
C ARG A 120 6.03 15.37 -8.62
N THR A 121 5.87 15.52 -9.94
CA THR A 121 4.55 15.78 -10.51
C THR A 121 3.75 14.48 -10.54
N ILE A 122 2.49 14.54 -10.11
CA ILE A 122 1.58 13.40 -10.17
C ILE A 122 1.23 13.18 -11.65
N LYS A 123 1.67 12.05 -12.19
CA LYS A 123 1.38 11.62 -13.56
C LYS A 123 -0.02 11.03 -13.68
N LYS A 124 -0.46 10.27 -12.67
CA LYS A 124 -1.78 9.63 -12.67
C LYS A 124 -2.32 9.43 -11.26
N LEU A 125 -3.64 9.53 -11.13
CA LEU A 125 -4.39 9.20 -9.93
C LEU A 125 -5.33 8.04 -10.22
N LYS A 126 -5.41 7.07 -9.32
CA LYS A 126 -6.40 5.99 -9.40
C LYS A 126 -6.98 5.69 -8.03
N TYR A 127 -8.29 5.52 -7.98
CA TYR A 127 -9.01 5.20 -6.75
C TYR A 127 -9.59 3.79 -6.82
N TYR A 128 -9.54 3.08 -5.69
CA TYR A 128 -10.24 1.82 -5.49
C TYR A 128 -11.11 1.96 -4.25
N PHE A 129 -12.34 1.46 -4.34
CA PHE A 129 -13.32 1.54 -3.26
C PHE A 129 -13.66 0.14 -2.77
N PRO A 130 -14.01 -0.02 -1.48
CA PRO A 130 -14.53 -1.27 -0.96
C PRO A 130 -15.77 -1.69 -1.77
N ARG A 131 -15.89 -2.99 -2.03
CA ARG A 131 -17.06 -3.65 -2.61
C ARG A 131 -17.69 -4.56 -1.58
#